data_AF-A0A962WVG9-F1
#
_entry.id   AF-A0A962WVG9-F1
#
_cell.length_a   1.000
_cell.length_b   1.000
_cell.length_c   1.000
_cell.angle_alpha   90.00
_cell.angle_beta   90.00
_cell.angle_gamma   90.00
#
_symmetry.space_group_name_H-M   'P 1'
#
loop_
_entity.id
_entity.type
_entity.pdbx_description
1 polymer ?
#
loop_
_entity_poly.entity_id
_entity_poly.type
_entity_poly.pdbx_seq_one_letter_code
_entity_poly.pdbx_strand_id
1 'polypeptide(L)'
;MNKCSGYGRLLAGLALLLLLVSGQAVLADDGLSEKQVGRYTRETVKKNFTDVVADVEFAISQFNYRLTGRNRVGASIAEMDGEKFKEATVLHFCNTQAAKEILAIDSSYLLHMPCRITVRERLEDNAVVVDARLLTEADPAMLEVARRVNKMMRDIVNYAVQD
;
A
#
# COMPACT_ATOMS: atom_id res chain seq x y z
N MET A 1 56.69 -33.00 55.28
CA MET A 1 55.53 -32.83 56.18
C MET A 1 54.64 -31.74 55.62
N ASN A 2 53.33 -32.03 55.54
CA ASN A 2 52.15 -31.15 55.37
C ASN A 2 51.98 -30.42 54.02
N LYS A 3 51.04 -30.81 53.14
CA LYS A 3 49.54 -30.76 53.12
C LYS A 3 48.94 -29.40 52.71
N CYS A 4 47.89 -29.51 51.88
CA CYS A 4 46.79 -28.54 51.59
C CYS A 4 47.05 -27.48 50.51
N SER A 5 46.10 -27.08 49.65
CA SER A 5 44.68 -27.43 49.45
C SER A 5 44.14 -26.75 48.18
N GLY A 6 43.17 -27.37 47.49
CA GLY A 6 41.95 -26.64 47.12
C GLY A 6 41.90 -25.87 45.79
N TYR A 7 42.39 -26.43 44.68
CA TYR A 7 42.07 -25.92 43.35
C TYR A 7 40.56 -26.06 43.04
N GLY A 8 39.87 -24.91 42.96
CA GLY A 8 39.32 -24.46 41.68
C GLY A 8 38.18 -25.24 41.05
N ARG A 9 37.51 -26.14 41.77
CA ARG A 9 36.37 -26.91 41.22
C ARG A 9 34.98 -26.43 41.65
N LEU A 10 34.87 -25.44 42.53
CA LEU A 10 33.55 -24.93 42.97
C LEU A 10 33.06 -23.67 42.23
N LEU A 11 33.93 -22.95 41.51
CA LEU A 11 33.55 -21.70 40.85
C LEU A 11 33.09 -21.88 39.39
N ALA A 12 33.39 -23.02 38.76
CA ALA A 12 32.97 -23.30 37.38
C ALA A 12 31.50 -23.75 37.26
N GLY A 13 30.88 -24.20 38.36
CA GLY A 13 29.49 -24.68 38.35
C GLY A 13 28.43 -23.57 38.44
N LEU A 14 28.78 -22.41 39.02
CA LEU A 14 27.84 -21.30 39.21
C LEU A 14 27.75 -20.34 38.02
N ALA A 15 28.80 -20.28 37.19
CA ALA A 15 28.82 -19.43 36.00
C ALA A 15 27.96 -19.98 34.84
N LEU A 16 27.70 -21.29 34.81
CA LEU A 16 26.89 -21.91 33.75
C LEU A 16 25.37 -21.83 34.01
N LEU A 17 24.95 -21.63 35.26
CA LEU A 17 23.54 -21.47 35.61
C LEU A 17 23.03 -20.02 35.45
N LEU A 18 23.92 -19.03 35.38
CA LEU A 18 23.57 -17.62 35.20
C LEU A 18 23.42 -17.19 33.73
N LEU A 19 23.80 -18.03 32.78
CA LEU A 19 23.64 -17.77 31.33
C LEU A 19 22.33 -18.30 30.73
N LEU A 20 21.49 -18.99 31.52
CA LEU A 20 20.22 -19.56 31.06
C LEU A 20 18.98 -18.73 31.45
N VAL A 21 19.13 -17.60 32.15
CA VAL A 21 17.99 -16.79 32.65
C VAL A 21 17.94 -15.37 32.06
N SER A 22 18.75 -15.07 31.03
CA SER A 22 18.72 -13.79 30.31
C SER A 22 18.24 -13.92 28.87
N GLY A 23 17.47 -14.98 28.57
CA GLY A 23 16.69 -15.08 27.34
C GLY A 23 15.49 -14.13 27.41
N GLN A 24 15.69 -12.95 26.86
CA GLN A 24 14.77 -11.82 26.88
C GLN A 24 13.36 -12.19 26.44
N ALA A 25 12.37 -11.73 27.22
CA ALA A 25 11.00 -11.59 26.78
C ALA A 25 11.01 -10.76 25.48
N VAL A 26 10.71 -11.41 24.36
CA VAL A 26 10.25 -10.72 23.16
C VAL A 26 8.92 -10.09 23.57
N LEU A 27 8.96 -8.78 23.84
CA LEU A 27 7.75 -7.98 23.85
C LEU A 27 7.13 -8.18 22.48
N ALA A 28 5.95 -8.81 22.47
CA ALA A 28 5.06 -8.75 21.33
C ALA A 28 4.90 -7.27 21.01
N ASP A 29 5.40 -6.86 19.86
CA ASP A 29 5.05 -5.60 19.24
C ASP A 29 3.52 -5.60 19.16
N ASP A 30 2.88 -4.72 19.93
CA ASP A 30 1.44 -4.50 19.89
C ASP A 30 1.12 -4.03 18.49
N GLY A 31 0.86 -5.00 17.61
CA GLY A 31 0.61 -4.79 16.21
C GLY A 31 -0.41 -3.68 16.06
N LEU A 32 0.06 -2.56 15.51
CA LEU A 32 -0.80 -1.49 15.04
C LEU A 32 -1.90 -2.17 14.23
N SER A 33 -3.12 -2.14 14.75
CA SER A 33 -4.30 -2.60 14.03
C SER A 33 -4.51 -1.65 12.87
N GLU A 34 -3.73 -1.85 11.82
CA GLU A 34 -3.84 -1.11 10.58
C GLU A 34 -5.18 -1.53 10.01
N LYS A 35 -6.17 -0.64 10.12
CA LYS A 35 -7.48 -0.78 9.46
C LYS A 35 -7.18 -1.18 8.00
N GLN A 36 -7.37 -2.46 7.67
CA GLN A 36 -6.97 -2.99 6.36
C GLN A 36 -7.65 -2.16 5.26
N VAL A 37 -6.85 -1.38 4.55
CA VAL A 37 -7.32 -0.56 3.43
C VAL A 37 -7.60 -1.52 2.28
N GLY A 38 -8.83 -1.54 1.79
CA GLY A 38 -9.22 -2.44 0.70
C GLY A 38 -8.44 -2.15 -0.58
N ARG A 39 -8.02 -3.20 -1.29
CA ARG A 39 -7.45 -3.13 -2.64
C ARG A 39 -8.39 -3.78 -3.63
N TYR A 40 -8.53 -3.20 -4.81
CA TYR A 40 -9.24 -3.81 -5.93
C TYR A 40 -8.36 -3.86 -7.16
N THR A 41 -8.16 -5.07 -7.70
CA THR A 41 -7.20 -5.33 -8.78
C THR A 41 -7.90 -5.92 -9.99
N ARG A 42 -7.53 -5.44 -11.17
CA ARG A 42 -7.83 -6.04 -12.46
C ARG A 42 -6.59 -6.01 -13.34
N GLU A 43 -6.59 -6.83 -14.37
CA GLU A 43 -5.49 -6.91 -15.33
C GLU A 43 -6.02 -7.18 -16.73
N THR A 44 -5.23 -6.81 -17.74
CA THR A 44 -5.48 -7.14 -19.14
C THR A 44 -4.17 -7.42 -19.87
N VAL A 45 -4.23 -8.34 -20.84
CA VAL A 45 -3.13 -8.64 -21.78
C VAL A 45 -3.43 -8.15 -23.19
N LYS A 46 -4.61 -7.56 -23.41
CA LYS A 46 -5.11 -7.16 -24.73
C LYS A 46 -4.78 -5.73 -25.09
N LYS A 47 -4.44 -4.91 -24.09
CA LYS A 47 -4.18 -3.47 -24.22
C LYS A 47 -2.80 -3.16 -23.70
N ASN A 48 -2.11 -2.23 -24.35
CA ASN A 48 -0.81 -1.78 -23.88
C ASN A 48 -0.95 -0.80 -22.70
N PHE A 49 0.16 -0.53 -22.02
CA PHE A 49 0.18 0.34 -20.83
C PHE A 49 -0.42 1.74 -21.09
N THR A 50 -0.07 2.36 -22.21
CA THR A 50 -0.50 3.73 -22.54
C THR A 50 -2.00 3.80 -22.77
N ASP A 51 -2.56 2.81 -23.47
CA ASP A 51 -4.01 2.72 -23.72
C ASP A 51 -4.78 2.54 -22.40
N VAL A 52 -4.29 1.69 -21.51
CA VAL A 52 -4.92 1.49 -20.19
C VAL A 52 -4.86 2.76 -19.34
N VAL A 53 -3.73 3.50 -19.35
CA VAL A 53 -3.66 4.80 -18.66
C VAL A 53 -4.67 5.79 -19.23
N ALA A 54 -4.76 5.90 -20.57
CA ALA A 54 -5.70 6.79 -21.22
C ALA A 54 -7.16 6.44 -20.87
N ASP A 55 -7.48 5.15 -20.78
CA ASP A 55 -8.81 4.69 -20.41
C ASP A 55 -9.15 4.94 -18.94
N VAL A 56 -8.19 4.79 -18.02
CA VAL A 56 -8.39 5.19 -16.63
C VAL A 56 -8.70 6.70 -16.56
N GLU A 57 -7.93 7.53 -17.27
CA GLU A 57 -8.16 8.98 -17.30
C GLU A 57 -9.50 9.36 -17.91
N PHE A 58 -9.89 8.69 -18.99
CA PHE A 58 -11.21 8.87 -19.59
C PHE A 58 -12.32 8.49 -18.61
N ALA A 59 -12.24 7.31 -18.00
CA ALA A 59 -13.23 6.87 -17.02
C ALA A 59 -13.32 7.81 -15.81
N ILE A 60 -12.19 8.32 -15.28
CA ILE A 60 -12.17 9.35 -14.23
C ILE A 60 -13.01 10.57 -14.65
N SER A 61 -12.87 11.03 -15.89
CA SER A 61 -13.61 12.19 -16.40
C SER A 61 -15.12 11.95 -16.47
N GLN A 62 -15.56 10.71 -16.77
CA GLN A 62 -16.98 10.35 -16.86
C GLN A 62 -17.69 10.41 -15.50
N PHE A 63 -16.94 10.25 -14.40
CA PHE A 63 -17.48 10.36 -13.03
C PHE A 63 -17.45 11.78 -12.47
N ASN A 64 -17.13 12.80 -13.29
CA ASN A 64 -16.91 14.18 -12.84
C ASN A 64 -15.81 14.30 -11.76
N TYR A 65 -14.79 13.44 -11.85
CA TYR A 65 -13.56 13.62 -11.09
C TYR A 65 -12.54 14.32 -11.96
N ARG A 66 -11.69 15.12 -11.33
CA ARG A 66 -10.59 15.81 -11.99
C ARG A 66 -9.27 15.17 -11.58
N LEU A 67 -8.42 14.90 -12.56
CA LEU A 67 -7.06 14.48 -12.30
C LEU A 67 -6.28 15.63 -11.64
N THR A 68 -5.65 15.35 -10.51
CA THR A 68 -4.86 16.30 -9.72
C THR A 68 -3.35 16.05 -9.85
N GLY A 69 -2.93 14.87 -10.30
CA GLY A 69 -1.52 14.56 -10.50
C GLY A 69 -1.27 13.22 -11.19
N ARG A 70 -0.07 13.09 -11.77
CA ARG A 70 0.44 11.85 -12.37
C ARG A 70 1.86 11.64 -11.86
N ASN A 71 2.12 10.50 -11.24
CA ASN A 71 3.48 10.11 -10.87
C ASN A 71 3.91 8.99 -11.82
N ARG A 72 4.74 9.33 -12.82
CA ARG A 72 5.24 8.38 -13.83
C ARG A 72 6.47 7.63 -13.31
N VAL A 73 6.27 6.88 -12.23
CA VAL A 73 7.34 6.21 -11.46
C VAL A 73 8.27 5.40 -12.35
N GLY A 74 7.74 4.57 -13.25
CA GLY A 74 8.54 3.72 -14.13
C GLY A 74 9.44 4.54 -15.07
N ALA A 75 8.87 5.55 -15.71
CA ALA A 75 9.61 6.46 -16.58
C ALA A 75 10.69 7.25 -15.81
N SER A 76 10.39 7.72 -14.60
CA SER A 76 11.37 8.43 -13.76
C SER A 76 12.54 7.54 -13.36
N ILE A 77 12.30 6.26 -13.04
CA ILE A 77 13.38 5.30 -12.76
C ILE A 77 14.24 5.10 -14.01
N ALA A 78 13.61 4.86 -15.16
CA ALA A 78 14.33 4.68 -16.42
C ALA A 78 15.22 5.89 -16.79
N GLU A 79 14.72 7.11 -16.55
CA GLU A 79 15.48 8.34 -16.78
C GLU A 79 16.68 8.46 -15.83
N MET A 80 16.51 8.10 -14.55
CA MET A 80 17.58 8.15 -13.56
C MET A 80 18.67 7.11 -13.80
N ASP A 81 18.29 5.90 -14.18
CA ASP A 81 19.22 4.78 -14.36
C ASP A 81 19.88 4.78 -15.75
N GLY A 82 19.29 5.51 -16.72
CA GLY A 82 19.75 5.51 -18.12
C GLY A 82 19.43 4.20 -18.86
N GLU A 83 18.57 3.37 -18.29
CA GLU A 83 18.18 2.05 -18.80
C GLU A 83 16.67 1.90 -18.87
N LYS A 84 16.18 0.92 -19.63
CA LYS A 84 14.74 0.65 -19.71
C LYS A 84 14.24 0.07 -18.38
N PHE A 85 13.15 0.65 -17.87
CA PHE A 85 12.41 0.13 -16.72
C PHE A 85 10.94 -0.13 -17.09
N LYS A 86 10.25 -0.99 -16.33
CA LYS A 86 8.83 -1.27 -16.56
C LYS A 86 7.97 -0.04 -16.29
N GLU A 87 6.94 0.15 -17.11
CA GLU A 87 6.05 1.28 -16.95
C GLU A 87 5.19 1.12 -15.70
N ALA A 88 5.14 2.18 -14.90
CA ALA A 88 4.34 2.25 -13.68
C ALA A 88 3.93 3.71 -13.43
N THR A 89 2.63 3.96 -13.31
CA THR A 89 2.07 5.27 -13.07
C THR A 89 1.06 5.25 -11.94
N VAL A 90 1.14 6.23 -11.04
CA VAL A 90 0.11 6.52 -10.04
C VAL A 90 -0.69 7.72 -10.51
N LEU A 91 -1.99 7.53 -10.70
CA LEU A 91 -2.95 8.56 -11.06
C LEU A 91 -3.65 9.06 -9.79
N HIS A 92 -3.60 10.37 -9.57
CA HIS A 92 -4.24 11.05 -8.45
C HIS A 92 -5.42 11.87 -8.96
N PHE A 93 -6.60 11.70 -8.37
CA PHE A 93 -7.80 12.41 -8.80
C PHE A 93 -8.77 12.66 -7.66
N CYS A 94 -9.58 13.70 -7.80
CA CYS A 94 -10.49 14.14 -6.75
C CYS A 94 -11.77 14.75 -7.33
N ASN A 95 -12.85 14.68 -6.55
CA ASN A 95 -14.07 15.43 -6.75
C ASN A 95 -14.23 16.37 -5.56
N THR A 96 -14.33 17.68 -5.83
CA THR A 96 -14.35 18.70 -4.79
C THR A 96 -15.57 18.59 -3.86
N GLN A 97 -16.71 18.13 -4.37
CA GLN A 97 -17.91 17.92 -3.57
C GLN A 97 -17.74 16.75 -2.60
N ALA A 98 -17.20 15.62 -3.07
CA ALA A 98 -16.88 14.48 -2.22
C ALA A 98 -15.81 14.84 -1.19
N ALA A 99 -14.77 15.58 -1.57
CA ALA A 99 -13.74 16.04 -0.63
C ALA A 99 -14.31 16.95 0.46
N LYS A 100 -15.21 17.89 0.10
CA LYS A 100 -15.88 18.76 1.07
C LYS A 100 -16.71 17.96 2.08
N GLU A 101 -17.44 16.95 1.62
CA GLU A 101 -18.24 16.06 2.46
C GLU A 101 -17.36 15.27 3.42
N ILE A 102 -16.28 14.66 2.93
CA ILE A 102 -15.32 13.90 3.75
C ILE A 102 -14.69 14.79 4.84
N LEU A 103 -14.23 15.99 4.47
CA LEU A 103 -13.58 16.91 5.41
C LEU A 103 -14.55 17.50 6.45
N ALA A 104 -15.85 17.56 6.13
CA ALA A 104 -16.87 17.96 7.09
C ALA A 104 -17.18 16.86 8.12
N ILE A 105 -16.93 15.59 7.76
CA ILE A 105 -17.07 14.44 8.67
C ILE A 105 -15.85 14.37 9.60
N ASP A 106 -14.65 14.26 9.02
CA ASP A 106 -13.39 14.29 9.76
C ASP A 106 -12.22 14.70 8.85
N SER A 107 -11.50 15.75 9.25
CA SER A 107 -10.32 16.25 8.54
C SER A 107 -9.14 15.26 8.48
N SER A 108 -9.09 14.26 9.36
CA SER A 108 -8.04 13.24 9.37
C SER A 108 -8.01 12.42 8.06
N TYR A 109 -9.15 12.31 7.37
CA TYR A 109 -9.27 11.66 6.07
C TYR A 109 -8.50 12.37 4.94
N LEU A 110 -7.94 13.56 5.17
CA LEU A 110 -7.08 14.24 4.21
C LEU A 110 -5.87 13.40 3.81
N LEU A 111 -5.31 12.58 4.72
CA LEU A 111 -4.22 11.63 4.42
C LEU A 111 -4.65 10.49 3.49
N HIS A 112 -5.95 10.29 3.30
CA HIS A 112 -6.51 9.31 2.39
C HIS A 112 -6.93 9.90 1.05
N MET A 113 -6.82 11.23 0.89
CA MET A 113 -7.07 11.96 -0.34
C MET A 113 -5.76 12.40 -1.00
N PRO A 114 -5.73 12.60 -2.33
CA PRO A 114 -6.78 12.29 -3.31
C PRO A 114 -6.99 10.77 -3.52
N CYS A 115 -8.02 10.40 -4.29
CA CYS A 115 -8.20 9.03 -4.74
C CYS A 115 -7.02 8.61 -5.62
N ARG A 116 -6.63 7.33 -5.54
CA ARG A 116 -5.43 6.79 -6.19
C ARG A 116 -5.76 5.50 -6.95
N ILE A 117 -5.39 5.49 -8.23
CA ILE A 117 -5.32 4.29 -9.06
C ILE A 117 -3.89 4.15 -9.56
N THR A 118 -3.35 2.93 -9.52
CA THR A 118 -2.06 2.62 -10.14
C THR A 118 -2.26 1.79 -11.38
N VAL A 119 -1.52 2.11 -12.43
CA VAL A 119 -1.38 1.29 -13.63
C VAL A 119 0.08 0.86 -13.70
N ARG A 120 0.35 -0.43 -13.91
CA ARG A 120 1.73 -0.95 -14.00
C ARG A 120 1.80 -2.13 -14.96
N GLU A 121 2.94 -2.28 -15.61
CA GLU A 121 3.28 -3.54 -16.27
C GLU A 121 3.66 -4.60 -15.23
N ARG A 122 3.18 -5.83 -15.43
CA ARG A 122 3.58 -7.00 -14.64
C ARG A 122 4.95 -7.50 -15.12
N LEU A 123 5.79 -7.90 -14.16
CA LEU A 123 7.19 -8.27 -14.42
C LEU A 123 7.28 -9.55 -15.27
N GLU A 124 6.38 -10.50 -15.04
CA GLU A 124 6.47 -11.84 -15.62
C GLU A 124 6.00 -11.92 -17.09
N ASP A 125 4.94 -11.21 -17.47
CA ASP A 125 4.22 -11.47 -18.73
C ASP A 125 3.67 -10.22 -19.46
N ASN A 126 4.16 -9.02 -19.12
CA ASN A 126 3.72 -7.74 -19.69
C ASN A 126 2.22 -7.44 -19.56
N ALA A 127 1.45 -8.19 -18.76
CA ALA A 127 0.08 -7.82 -18.47
C ALA A 127 0.04 -6.43 -17.81
N VAL A 128 -0.94 -5.62 -18.18
CA VAL A 128 -1.14 -4.32 -17.53
C VAL A 128 -2.10 -4.52 -16.37
N VAL A 129 -1.62 -4.22 -15.16
CA VAL A 129 -2.37 -4.34 -13.92
C VAL A 129 -2.85 -2.97 -13.47
N VAL A 130 -4.14 -2.89 -13.12
CA VAL A 130 -4.79 -1.70 -12.61
C VAL A 130 -5.27 -1.98 -11.18
N ASP A 131 -4.79 -1.17 -10.23
CA ASP A 131 -5.15 -1.27 -8.82
C ASP A 131 -5.82 0.00 -8.32
N ALA A 132 -6.95 -0.14 -7.62
CA ALA A 132 -7.57 0.92 -6.86
C ALA A 132 -7.33 0.73 -5.35
N ARG A 133 -6.94 1.83 -4.68
CA ARG A 133 -6.96 1.92 -3.21
C ARG A 133 -8.37 2.32 -2.75
N LEU A 134 -9.08 1.39 -2.14
CA LEU A 134 -10.43 1.60 -1.62
C LEU A 134 -10.39 2.27 -0.24
N LEU A 135 -11.44 3.03 0.07
CA LEU A 135 -11.66 3.57 1.40
C LEU A 135 -12.16 2.48 2.34
N THR A 136 -11.81 2.59 3.62
CA THR A 136 -12.36 1.74 4.67
C THR A 136 -13.85 2.04 4.89
N GLU A 137 -14.66 1.00 5.07
CA GLU A 137 -16.10 1.09 5.38
C GLU A 137 -16.37 0.88 6.89
N ALA A 138 -15.32 0.88 7.72
CA ALA A 138 -15.45 0.57 9.14
C ALA A 138 -15.89 1.77 10.01
N ASP A 139 -15.85 3.00 9.47
CA ASP A 139 -16.39 4.18 10.16
C ASP A 139 -17.84 4.41 9.71
N PRO A 140 -18.84 4.28 10.63
CA PRO A 140 -20.23 4.52 10.30
C PRO A 140 -20.51 5.90 9.71
N ALA A 141 -19.79 6.94 10.15
CA ALA A 141 -19.97 8.30 9.65
C ALA A 141 -19.52 8.45 8.19
N MET A 142 -18.61 7.59 7.75
CA MET A 142 -18.06 7.58 6.39
C MET A 142 -18.68 6.51 5.50
N LEU A 143 -19.51 5.61 6.03
CA LEU A 143 -19.92 4.39 5.33
C LEU A 143 -20.54 4.66 3.96
N GLU A 144 -21.47 5.61 3.87
CA GLU A 144 -22.14 5.95 2.62
C GLU A 144 -21.18 6.55 1.59
N VAL A 145 -20.31 7.47 2.04
CA VAL A 145 -19.28 8.09 1.19
C VAL A 145 -18.28 7.05 0.70
N ALA A 146 -17.78 6.22 1.61
CA ALA A 146 -16.84 5.16 1.32
C ALA A 146 -17.41 4.17 0.29
N ARG A 147 -18.66 3.72 0.45
CA ARG A 147 -19.32 2.83 -0.52
C ARG A 147 -19.47 3.47 -1.88
N ARG A 148 -19.91 4.74 -1.94
CA ARG A 148 -20.09 5.49 -3.19
C ARG A 148 -18.76 5.66 -3.93
N VAL A 149 -17.72 6.09 -3.21
CA VAL A 149 -16.36 6.24 -3.77
C VAL A 149 -15.80 4.89 -4.20
N ASN A 150 -15.91 3.85 -3.36
CA ASN A 150 -15.41 2.50 -3.65
C ASN A 150 -16.08 1.91 -4.90
N LYS A 151 -17.39 2.12 -5.06
CA LYS A 151 -18.10 1.70 -6.27
C LYS A 151 -17.52 2.39 -7.51
N MET A 152 -17.38 3.72 -7.48
CA MET A 152 -16.79 4.49 -8.58
C MET A 152 -15.37 4.02 -8.90
N MET A 153 -14.53 3.79 -7.89
CA MET A 153 -13.16 3.29 -8.08
C MET A 153 -13.16 1.94 -8.81
N ARG A 154 -14.05 1.01 -8.42
CA ARG A 154 -14.18 -0.29 -9.08
C ARG A 154 -14.67 -0.14 -10.52
N ASP A 155 -15.63 0.74 -10.77
CA ASP A 155 -16.18 0.99 -12.10
C ASP A 155 -15.11 1.55 -13.06
N ILE A 156 -14.26 2.49 -12.59
CA ILE A 156 -13.10 2.98 -13.36
C ILE A 156 -12.12 1.86 -13.70
N VAL A 157 -11.75 1.05 -12.70
CA VAL A 157 -10.81 -0.07 -12.89
C VAL A 157 -11.37 -1.09 -13.88
N ASN A 158 -12.67 -1.42 -13.78
CA ASN A 158 -13.33 -2.34 -14.71
C ASN A 158 -13.35 -1.79 -16.13
N TYR A 159 -13.67 -0.50 -16.31
CA TYR A 159 -13.67 0.14 -17.62
C TYR A 159 -12.29 0.05 -18.29
N ALA A 160 -11.21 0.33 -17.54
CA ALA A 160 -9.87 0.39 -18.11
C ALA A 160 -9.33 -0.95 -18.63
N VAL A 161 -9.84 -2.06 -18.10
CA VAL A 161 -9.41 -3.42 -18.51
C VAL A 161 -10.38 -4.09 -19.47
N GLN A 162 -11.51 -3.46 -19.79
CA GLN A 162 -12.50 -4.02 -20.72
C GLN A 162 -11.95 -4.05 -22.15
N ASP A 163 -12.44 -5.00 -22.93
CA ASP A 163 -12.04 -5.26 -24.32
C ASP A 163 -12.53 -4.20 -25.29
#